data_AF-A0A1C1CA93-F1
#
_entry.id   AF-A0A1C1CA93-F1
#
_cell.length_a   1.000
_cell.length_b   1.000
_cell.length_c   1.000
_cell.angle_alpha   90.00
_cell.angle_beta   90.00
_cell.angle_gamma   90.00
#
_symmetry.space_group_name_H-M   'P 1'
#
loop_
_entity.id
_entity.type
_entity.pdbx_description
1 polymer ?
#
loop_
_entity_poly.entity_id
_entity_poly.type
_entity_poly.pdbx_seq_one_letter_code
_entity_poly.pdbx_strand_id
1 'polypeptide(L)'
;MSDGKVVSSLSWLSTRLAGSLFKDKYTLGRIVADIVSLGAIISLRVVTRGPKQIFDVNPQSARGLLIGTSALILLYVVTVIDLFLHEARISVPYNYFFIDVPILALKLCAEGFLVATTYRIVVLHLQQQTRKAKVALVLGEVLILALLVTAMYSLGSLIARQVVWLQLADEKTRNSFAWPQRKLEAAFHCIQFCMGLIATVSAGINAWMIHQALGKLTAITHRLFWAALSLWIWCTSEMVFVLKYQLGQHLPAKNTGLARDTIYDFFLLVSLILLAFDWESNNKQRSGNRAGLPPHLRPLLADMTAACRAHIVEQLRTRSNDLEKPPPMADLIRDLRRNPSAAFRGDIVEDRRRLDVQDLRMLDESYRAYVKELHTRYGDLRCTRAAREV
;
A
#
# COMPACT_ATOMS: atom_id res chain seq x y z
N MET A 1 -19.85 -13.32 -49.13
CA MET A 1 -19.86 -12.43 -47.94
C MET A 1 -19.55 -13.31 -46.75
N SER A 2 -18.27 -13.40 -46.39
CA SER A 2 -17.84 -14.14 -45.21
C SER A 2 -18.25 -13.29 -44.01
N ASP A 3 -19.08 -13.83 -43.12
CA ASP A 3 -19.25 -13.34 -41.76
C ASP A 3 -17.91 -13.52 -41.02
N GLY A 4 -16.93 -12.71 -41.44
CA GLY A 4 -15.76 -12.38 -40.68
C GLY A 4 -16.27 -11.63 -39.47
N LYS A 5 -16.66 -12.38 -38.45
CA LYS A 5 -16.87 -11.90 -37.09
C LYS A 5 -15.78 -10.86 -36.86
N VAL A 6 -16.21 -9.63 -36.64
CA VAL A 6 -15.39 -8.52 -36.16
C VAL A 6 -14.84 -8.95 -34.80
N VAL A 7 -13.80 -9.78 -34.82
CA VAL A 7 -12.96 -10.13 -33.68
C VAL A 7 -11.84 -9.09 -33.54
N SER A 8 -11.77 -8.14 -34.48
CA SER A 8 -10.88 -6.97 -34.42
C SER A 8 -11.49 -5.86 -33.57
N SER A 9 -10.98 -5.68 -32.33
CA SER A 9 -10.62 -4.35 -31.74
C SER A 9 -10.71 -4.26 -30.20
N LEU A 10 -11.41 -5.17 -29.52
CA LEU A 10 -11.71 -5.09 -28.07
C LEU A 10 -10.61 -5.68 -27.14
N SER A 11 -9.38 -5.81 -27.62
CA SER A 11 -8.30 -6.57 -26.94
C SER A 11 -7.73 -6.00 -25.62
N TRP A 12 -8.15 -4.82 -25.22
CA TRP A 12 -7.41 -3.95 -24.28
C TRP A 12 -8.31 -3.30 -23.22
N LEU A 13 -9.63 -3.29 -23.46
CA LEU A 13 -10.55 -3.43 -22.35
C LEU A 13 -10.04 -4.63 -21.57
N SER A 14 -9.81 -4.47 -20.27
CA SER A 14 -9.56 -5.64 -19.43
C SER A 14 -10.53 -6.71 -19.89
N THR A 15 -10.04 -7.92 -20.15
CA THR A 15 -10.82 -9.01 -20.77
C THR A 15 -12.11 -9.37 -20.02
N ARG A 16 -12.35 -8.70 -18.89
CA ARG A 16 -13.63 -8.34 -18.30
C ARG A 16 -14.73 -7.92 -19.31
N LEU A 17 -14.47 -7.12 -20.35
CA LEU A 17 -15.55 -6.51 -21.18
C LEU A 17 -15.61 -7.01 -22.65
N ALA A 18 -14.58 -7.71 -23.13
CA ALA A 18 -14.56 -8.25 -24.49
C ALA A 18 -15.22 -9.64 -24.54
N GLY A 19 -16.55 -9.67 -24.37
CA GLY A 19 -17.28 -10.94 -24.31
C GLY A 19 -18.74 -10.84 -24.73
N SER A 20 -19.01 -10.47 -25.99
CA SER A 20 -20.33 -10.68 -26.63
C SER A 20 -20.75 -12.16 -26.74
N LEU A 21 -19.97 -13.09 -26.18
CA LEU A 21 -20.17 -14.54 -26.25
C LEU A 21 -20.55 -15.19 -24.91
N PHE A 22 -20.76 -14.41 -23.83
CA PHE A 22 -21.03 -14.95 -22.50
C PHE A 22 -22.38 -14.45 -21.95
N LYS A 23 -23.43 -15.24 -22.21
CA LYS A 23 -24.84 -15.05 -21.77
C LYS A 23 -25.00 -14.48 -20.35
N ASP A 24 -25.93 -13.52 -20.23
CA ASP A 24 -26.58 -12.80 -19.10
C ASP A 24 -26.23 -13.23 -17.66
N LYS A 25 -26.13 -14.53 -17.36
CA LYS A 25 -25.80 -15.04 -16.02
C LYS A 25 -24.41 -14.63 -15.54
N TYR A 26 -23.42 -14.52 -16.45
CA TYR A 26 -22.07 -14.07 -16.08
C TYR A 26 -22.05 -12.56 -15.77
N THR A 27 -22.69 -11.75 -16.60
CA THR A 27 -22.77 -10.29 -16.40
C THR A 27 -23.42 -9.97 -15.06
N LEU A 28 -24.54 -10.62 -14.73
CA LEU A 28 -25.21 -10.45 -13.44
C LEU A 28 -24.34 -10.89 -12.26
N GLY A 29 -23.76 -12.10 -12.33
CA GLY A 29 -22.89 -12.61 -11.26
C GLY A 29 -21.68 -11.72 -11.02
N ARG A 30 -21.18 -11.09 -12.08
CA ARG A 30 -20.07 -10.13 -12.01
C ARG A 30 -20.48 -8.78 -11.45
N ILE A 31 -21.63 -8.23 -11.85
CA ILE A 31 -22.19 -7.00 -11.24
C ILE A 31 -22.34 -7.20 -9.73
N VAL A 32 -22.85 -8.36 -9.29
CA VAL A 32 -22.98 -8.67 -7.86
C VAL A 32 -21.61 -8.73 -7.17
N ALA A 33 -20.63 -9.43 -7.75
CA ALA A 33 -19.28 -9.50 -7.20
C ALA A 33 -18.63 -8.10 -7.08
N ASP A 34 -18.72 -7.28 -8.13
CA ASP A 34 -18.16 -5.92 -8.18
C ASP A 34 -18.83 -5.00 -7.14
N ILE A 35 -20.16 -5.13 -6.94
CA ILE A 35 -20.90 -4.39 -5.90
C ILE A 35 -20.47 -4.81 -4.49
N VAL A 36 -20.30 -6.12 -4.25
CA VAL A 36 -19.83 -6.63 -2.95
C VAL A 36 -18.41 -6.15 -2.66
N SER A 37 -17.51 -6.26 -3.65
CA SER A 37 -16.14 -5.73 -3.57
C SER A 37 -16.13 -4.23 -3.30
N LEU A 38 -16.93 -3.44 -4.03
CA LEU A 38 -17.08 -2.01 -3.82
C LEU A 38 -17.56 -1.69 -2.40
N GLY A 39 -18.60 -2.38 -1.92
CA GLY A 39 -19.13 -2.22 -0.56
C GLY A 39 -18.07 -2.52 0.51
N ALA A 40 -17.30 -3.59 0.33
CA ALA A 40 -16.22 -3.96 1.23
C ALA A 40 -15.08 -2.91 1.25
N ILE A 41 -14.67 -2.41 0.08
CA ILE A 41 -13.62 -1.38 -0.05
C ILE A 41 -14.08 -0.05 0.57
N ILE A 42 -15.34 0.35 0.34
CA ILE A 42 -15.92 1.56 0.96
C ILE A 42 -15.96 1.41 2.49
N SER A 43 -16.44 0.27 2.99
CA SER A 43 -16.48 -0.02 4.42
C SER A 43 -15.09 0.06 5.04
N LEU A 44 -14.09 -0.51 4.36
CA LEU A 44 -12.70 -0.43 4.78
C LEU A 44 -12.16 1.00 4.80
N ARG A 45 -12.53 1.82 3.80
CA ARG A 45 -12.16 3.23 3.76
C ARG A 45 -12.77 4.02 4.90
N VAL A 46 -14.02 3.71 5.29
CA VAL A 46 -14.69 4.34 6.43
C VAL A 46 -14.00 3.95 7.74
N VAL A 47 -13.65 2.67 7.92
CA VAL A 47 -12.93 2.19 9.11
C VAL A 47 -11.54 2.82 9.21
N THR A 48 -10.83 3.00 8.09
CA THR A 48 -9.49 3.60 8.07
C THR A 48 -9.49 5.13 8.18
N ARG A 49 -10.64 5.80 7.98
CA ARG A 49 -10.83 7.26 8.11
C ARG A 49 -10.80 7.79 9.55
N GLY A 50 -10.33 6.99 10.52
CA GLY A 50 -10.06 7.45 11.88
C GLY A 50 -9.21 8.74 11.93
N PRO A 51 -9.27 9.48 13.04
CA PRO A 51 -8.74 10.84 13.14
C PRO A 51 -7.28 10.92 12.64
N LYS A 52 -7.01 11.95 11.82
CA LYS A 52 -5.84 12.20 10.95
C LYS A 52 -4.45 12.25 11.62
N GLN A 53 -4.17 11.52 12.69
CA GLN A 53 -2.92 11.61 13.45
C GLN A 53 -1.75 10.74 12.91
N ILE A 54 -1.92 9.99 11.81
CA ILE A 54 -0.82 9.19 11.21
C ILE A 54 0.01 9.93 10.15
N PHE A 55 -0.32 11.17 9.77
CA PHE A 55 0.49 11.90 8.77
C PHE A 55 1.97 12.13 9.16
N ASP A 56 2.39 11.84 10.39
CA ASP A 56 3.74 12.16 10.87
C ASP A 56 4.86 11.14 10.57
N VAL A 57 4.58 9.86 10.26
CA VAL A 57 5.69 8.86 10.12
C VAL A 57 6.00 8.47 8.68
N ASN A 58 4.99 8.37 7.81
CA ASN A 58 5.23 8.37 6.38
C ASN A 58 4.00 8.90 5.61
N PRO A 59 3.92 10.22 5.38
CA PRO A 59 2.79 10.81 4.67
C PRO A 59 2.68 10.30 3.23
N GLN A 60 3.78 9.86 2.60
CA GLN A 60 3.76 9.38 1.22
C GLN A 60 3.05 8.03 1.10
N SER A 61 3.35 7.06 1.99
CA SER A 61 2.66 5.75 1.99
C SER A 61 1.19 5.90 2.33
N ALA A 62 0.84 6.73 3.32
CA ALA A 62 -0.55 6.99 3.67
C ALA A 62 -1.34 7.63 2.51
N ARG A 63 -0.75 8.64 1.85
CA ARG A 63 -1.35 9.27 0.67
C ARG A 63 -1.48 8.28 -0.48
N GLY A 64 -0.46 7.45 -0.71
CA GLY A 64 -0.49 6.40 -1.73
C GLY A 64 -1.63 5.41 -1.51
N LEU A 65 -1.84 4.93 -0.27
CA LEU A 65 -2.97 4.06 0.06
C LEU A 65 -4.30 4.74 -0.23
N LEU A 66 -4.47 5.99 0.24
CA LEU A 66 -5.70 6.75 0.04
C LEU A 66 -6.01 7.00 -1.42
N ILE A 67 -4.99 7.37 -2.23
CA ILE A 67 -5.13 7.58 -3.68
C ILE A 67 -5.49 6.26 -4.34
N GLY A 68 -4.75 5.18 -4.06
CA GLY A 68 -4.99 3.85 -4.62
C GLY A 68 -6.39 3.32 -4.32
N THR A 69 -6.82 3.38 -3.05
CA THR A 69 -8.17 2.97 -2.64
C THR A 69 -9.26 3.86 -3.25
N SER A 70 -9.02 5.18 -3.39
CA SER A 70 -10.00 6.08 -4.01
C SER A 70 -10.12 5.83 -5.52
N ALA A 71 -9.01 5.61 -6.20
CA ALA A 71 -8.98 5.23 -7.61
C ALA A 71 -9.66 3.87 -7.83
N LEU A 72 -9.45 2.92 -6.91
CA LEU A 72 -10.12 1.62 -6.94
C LEU A 72 -11.64 1.75 -6.80
N ILE A 73 -12.12 2.55 -5.84
CA ILE A 73 -13.57 2.83 -5.68
C ILE A 73 -14.15 3.43 -6.96
N LEU A 74 -13.49 4.44 -7.53
CA LEU A 74 -13.93 5.06 -8.78
C LEU A 74 -13.91 4.08 -9.94
N LEU A 75 -12.90 3.20 -10.02
CA LEU A 75 -12.81 2.14 -11.02
C LEU A 75 -14.03 1.22 -10.96
N TYR A 76 -14.38 0.71 -9.78
CA TYR A 76 -15.55 -0.15 -9.61
C TYR A 76 -16.85 0.58 -9.93
N VAL A 77 -17.00 1.84 -9.52
CA VAL A 77 -18.19 2.64 -9.86
C VAL A 77 -18.35 2.79 -11.37
N VAL A 78 -17.29 3.18 -12.08
CA VAL A 78 -17.34 3.32 -13.55
C VAL A 78 -17.58 1.97 -14.23
N THR A 79 -16.95 0.90 -13.74
CA THR A 79 -17.14 -0.46 -14.27
C THR A 79 -18.58 -0.95 -14.09
N VAL A 80 -19.18 -0.71 -12.92
CA VAL A 80 -20.58 -1.08 -12.67
C VAL A 80 -21.52 -0.28 -13.59
N ILE A 81 -21.30 1.03 -13.75
CA ILE A 81 -22.08 1.86 -14.68
C ILE A 81 -21.96 1.34 -16.11
N ASP A 82 -20.75 1.03 -16.57
CA ASP A 82 -20.51 0.47 -17.91
C ASP A 82 -21.22 -0.88 -18.10
N LEU A 83 -21.16 -1.77 -17.11
CA LEU A 83 -21.89 -3.04 -17.15
C LEU A 83 -23.41 -2.84 -17.22
N PHE A 84 -23.96 -1.86 -16.51
CA PHE A 84 -25.38 -1.51 -16.61
C PHE A 84 -25.74 -0.93 -17.98
N LEU A 85 -24.92 -0.04 -18.53
CA LEU A 85 -25.13 0.51 -19.89
C LEU A 85 -25.08 -0.59 -20.94
N HIS A 86 -24.15 -1.53 -20.79
CA HIS A 86 -24.01 -2.70 -21.66
C HIS A 86 -25.23 -3.62 -21.59
N GLU A 87 -25.67 -3.98 -20.38
CA GLU A 87 -26.86 -4.82 -20.16
C GLU A 87 -28.14 -4.13 -20.67
N ALA A 88 -28.26 -2.81 -20.47
CA ALA A 88 -29.34 -1.99 -21.00
C ALA A 88 -29.27 -1.79 -22.53
N ARG A 89 -28.20 -2.29 -23.19
CA ARG A 89 -27.91 -2.14 -24.63
C ARG A 89 -27.89 -0.68 -25.10
N ILE A 90 -27.48 0.23 -24.23
CA ILE A 90 -27.34 1.65 -24.56
C ILE A 90 -25.97 1.84 -25.23
N SER A 91 -25.92 1.79 -26.56
CA SER A 91 -24.71 2.09 -27.32
C SER A 91 -24.48 3.61 -27.38
N VAL A 92 -23.60 4.13 -26.53
CA VAL A 92 -23.17 5.53 -26.63
C VAL A 92 -22.09 5.62 -27.73
N PRO A 93 -22.20 6.51 -28.74
CA PRO A 93 -21.23 6.58 -29.84
C PRO A 93 -19.79 6.87 -29.40
N TYR A 94 -19.63 7.48 -28.22
CA TYR A 94 -18.33 7.84 -27.65
C TYR A 94 -17.87 6.91 -26.51
N ASN A 95 -18.46 5.71 -26.39
CA ASN A 95 -18.17 4.77 -25.29
C ASN A 95 -16.66 4.58 -25.09
N TYR A 96 -15.93 4.46 -26.20
CA TYR A 96 -14.49 4.21 -26.21
C TYR A 96 -13.62 5.32 -25.59
N PHE A 97 -14.06 6.58 -25.64
CA PHE A 97 -13.30 7.69 -25.06
C PHE A 97 -13.71 7.99 -23.63
N PHE A 98 -15.02 8.01 -23.36
CA PHE A 98 -15.54 8.40 -22.04
C PHE A 98 -15.52 7.28 -21.00
N ILE A 99 -15.45 6.01 -21.41
CA ILE A 99 -15.45 4.89 -20.48
C ILE A 99 -14.06 4.26 -20.43
N ASP A 100 -13.53 3.84 -21.57
CA ASP A 100 -12.34 2.99 -21.54
C ASP A 100 -11.05 3.71 -21.08
N VAL A 101 -10.84 4.95 -21.51
CA VAL A 101 -9.66 5.74 -21.10
C VAL A 101 -9.70 6.02 -19.60
N PRO A 102 -10.81 6.50 -19.01
CA PRO A 102 -10.93 6.60 -17.55
C PRO A 102 -10.79 5.28 -16.82
N ILE A 103 -11.37 4.17 -17.32
CA ILE A 103 -11.21 2.85 -16.70
C ILE A 103 -9.74 2.46 -16.65
N LEU A 104 -9.00 2.56 -17.76
CA LEU A 104 -7.59 2.22 -17.77
C LEU A 104 -6.77 3.13 -16.86
N ALA A 105 -7.02 4.44 -16.89
CA ALA A 105 -6.34 5.40 -16.02
C ALA A 105 -6.57 5.08 -14.53
N LEU A 106 -7.81 4.80 -14.15
CA LEU A 106 -8.18 4.42 -12.79
C LEU A 106 -7.57 3.09 -12.38
N LYS A 107 -7.54 2.09 -13.28
CA LYS A 107 -6.89 0.80 -13.06
C LYS A 107 -5.39 0.98 -12.78
N LEU A 108 -4.66 1.61 -13.70
CA LEU A 108 -3.22 1.82 -13.58
C LEU A 108 -2.88 2.62 -12.31
N CYS A 109 -3.69 3.63 -11.99
CA CYS A 109 -3.56 4.41 -10.77
C CYS A 109 -3.78 3.54 -9.52
N ALA A 110 -4.93 2.88 -9.42
CA ALA A 110 -5.28 2.05 -8.28
C ALA A 110 -4.22 0.98 -8.00
N GLU A 111 -3.88 0.19 -9.03
CA GLU A 111 -2.95 -0.91 -8.85
C GLU A 111 -1.53 -0.41 -8.61
N GLY A 112 -1.09 0.60 -9.36
CA GLY A 112 0.25 1.17 -9.20
C GLY A 112 0.47 1.73 -7.79
N PHE A 113 -0.48 2.51 -7.28
CA PHE A 113 -0.38 3.07 -5.93
C PHE A 113 -0.50 2.02 -4.83
N LEU A 114 -1.37 1.02 -4.98
CA LEU A 114 -1.52 -0.05 -3.97
C LEU A 114 -0.25 -0.91 -3.86
N VAL A 115 0.34 -1.29 -5.00
CA VAL A 115 1.59 -2.07 -5.01
C VAL A 115 2.76 -1.25 -4.46
N ALA A 116 2.92 -0.01 -4.94
CA ALA A 116 3.98 0.88 -4.46
C ALA A 116 3.87 1.16 -2.96
N THR A 117 2.66 1.37 -2.46
CA THR A 117 2.43 1.65 -1.05
C THR A 117 2.71 0.44 -0.17
N THR A 118 2.21 -0.73 -0.55
CA THR A 118 2.45 -1.97 0.19
C THR A 118 3.94 -2.29 0.24
N TYR A 119 4.62 -2.17 -0.90
CA TYR A 119 6.07 -2.31 -0.98
C TYR A 119 6.79 -1.37 0.00
N ARG A 120 6.48 -0.06 -0.04
CA ARG A 120 7.09 0.95 0.84
C ARG A 120 6.85 0.63 2.30
N ILE A 121 5.63 0.26 2.69
CA ILE A 121 5.31 -0.10 4.09
C ILE A 121 6.19 -1.27 4.54
N VAL A 122 6.31 -2.33 3.74
CA VAL A 122 7.10 -3.51 4.10
C VAL A 122 8.59 -3.17 4.22
N VAL A 123 9.15 -2.47 3.23
CA VAL A 123 10.59 -2.15 3.23
C VAL A 123 10.96 -1.19 4.35
N LEU A 124 10.08 -0.26 4.72
CA LEU A 124 10.32 0.63 5.86
C LEU A 124 10.35 -0.13 7.19
N HIS A 125 9.46 -1.13 7.37
CA HIS A 125 9.54 -2.01 8.53
C HIS A 125 10.85 -2.80 8.54
N LEU A 126 11.31 -3.30 7.38
CA LEU A 126 12.60 -3.98 7.27
C LEU A 126 13.78 -3.02 7.55
N GLN A 127 13.68 -1.75 7.16
CA GLN A 127 14.72 -0.73 7.40
C GLN A 127 14.91 -0.41 8.88
N GLN A 128 13.85 -0.57 9.68
CA GLN A 128 13.97 -0.51 11.13
C GLN A 128 14.79 -1.67 11.71
N GLN A 129 15.00 -2.75 10.97
CA GLN A 129 15.77 -3.91 11.43
C GLN A 129 17.17 -3.97 10.81
N THR A 130 17.33 -3.51 9.56
CA THR A 130 18.61 -3.59 8.84
C THR A 130 18.91 -2.38 7.97
N ARG A 131 20.14 -1.85 8.07
CA ARG A 131 20.64 -0.77 7.20
C ARG A 131 20.65 -1.18 5.72
N LYS A 132 20.84 -2.48 5.42
CA LYS A 132 20.84 -2.99 4.03
C LYS A 132 19.50 -2.80 3.33
N ALA A 133 18.41 -2.61 4.07
CA ALA A 133 17.10 -2.29 3.50
C ALA A 133 17.09 -0.94 2.76
N LYS A 134 18.05 -0.04 3.00
CA LYS A 134 18.20 1.19 2.20
C LYS A 134 18.39 0.87 0.70
N VAL A 135 19.16 -0.17 0.38
CA VAL A 135 19.36 -0.61 -1.01
C VAL A 135 18.05 -1.11 -1.61
N ALA A 136 17.28 -1.88 -0.83
CA ALA A 136 15.95 -2.31 -1.24
C ALA A 136 15.04 -1.10 -1.48
N LEU A 137 15.04 -0.10 -0.58
CA LEU A 137 14.23 1.11 -0.75
C LEU A 137 14.58 1.85 -2.03
N VAL A 138 15.88 2.06 -2.33
CA VAL A 138 16.31 2.72 -3.58
C VAL A 138 15.88 1.91 -4.80
N LEU A 139 16.08 0.59 -4.80
CA LEU A 139 15.63 -0.28 -5.88
C LEU A 139 14.11 -0.19 -6.08
N GLY A 140 13.37 -0.14 -4.97
CA GLY A 140 11.93 0.04 -4.96
C GLY A 140 11.47 1.35 -5.58
N GLU A 141 12.11 2.47 -5.24
CA GLU A 141 11.79 3.77 -5.82
C GLU A 141 12.06 3.80 -7.34
N VAL A 142 13.13 3.15 -7.81
CA VAL A 142 13.39 2.99 -9.25
C VAL A 142 12.29 2.17 -9.93
N LEU A 143 11.84 1.08 -9.30
CA LEU A 143 10.73 0.26 -9.83
C LEU A 143 9.40 1.03 -9.83
N ILE A 144 9.13 1.83 -8.80
CA ILE A 144 7.94 2.71 -8.74
C ILE A 144 7.98 3.75 -9.85
N LEU A 145 9.15 4.34 -10.13
CA LEU A 145 9.32 5.29 -11.21
C LEU A 145 9.09 4.60 -12.57
N ALA A 146 9.67 3.41 -12.77
CA ALA A 146 9.45 2.61 -13.98
C ALA A 146 7.96 2.25 -14.16
N LEU A 147 7.27 1.92 -13.06
CA LEU A 147 5.83 1.65 -13.04
C LEU A 147 5.00 2.87 -13.46
N LEU A 148 5.34 4.05 -12.95
CA LEU A 148 4.72 5.31 -13.33
C LEU A 148 4.92 5.61 -14.82
N VAL A 149 6.16 5.46 -15.31
CA VAL A 149 6.51 5.70 -16.71
C VAL A 149 5.74 4.75 -17.62
N THR A 150 5.77 3.45 -17.35
CA THR A 150 5.03 2.44 -18.13
C THR A 150 3.53 2.68 -18.12
N ALA A 151 2.94 3.08 -16.98
CA ALA A 151 1.53 3.45 -16.89
C ALA A 151 1.20 4.66 -17.77
N MET A 152 2.01 5.73 -17.70
CA MET A 152 1.81 6.93 -18.51
C MET A 152 1.94 6.65 -20.00
N TYR A 153 2.90 5.83 -20.41
CA TYR A 153 3.06 5.42 -21.81
C TYR A 153 1.91 4.52 -22.28
N SER A 154 1.43 3.60 -21.44
CA SER A 154 0.25 2.77 -21.77
C SER A 154 -0.99 3.63 -21.98
N LEU A 155 -1.24 4.57 -21.07
CA LEU A 155 -2.36 5.52 -21.16
C LEU A 155 -2.22 6.45 -22.37
N GLY A 156 -1.04 7.01 -22.61
CA GLY A 156 -0.77 7.87 -23.77
C GLY A 156 -0.94 7.13 -25.10
N SER A 157 -0.46 5.88 -25.18
CA SER A 157 -0.65 5.03 -26.35
C SER A 157 -2.13 4.70 -26.59
N LEU A 158 -2.91 4.51 -25.52
CA LEU A 158 -4.35 4.33 -25.64
C LEU A 158 -5.03 5.60 -26.15
N ILE A 159 -4.73 6.76 -25.56
CA ILE A 159 -5.31 8.04 -25.97
C ILE A 159 -4.99 8.32 -27.44
N ALA A 160 -3.73 8.13 -27.86
CA ALA A 160 -3.33 8.28 -29.26
C ALA A 160 -4.15 7.36 -30.18
N ARG A 161 -4.33 6.10 -29.78
CA ARG A 161 -5.16 5.14 -30.53
C ARG A 161 -6.63 5.58 -30.61
N GLN A 162 -7.19 6.14 -29.55
CA GLN A 162 -8.58 6.63 -29.54
C GLN A 162 -8.75 7.87 -30.42
N VAL A 163 -7.80 8.81 -30.38
CA VAL A 163 -7.79 9.98 -31.27
C VAL A 163 -7.70 9.55 -32.74
N VAL A 164 -6.86 8.56 -33.05
CA VAL A 164 -6.75 7.98 -34.40
C VAL A 164 -8.06 7.30 -34.83
N TRP A 165 -8.79 6.69 -33.89
CA TRP A 165 -10.12 6.12 -34.13
C TRP A 165 -11.15 7.19 -34.53
N LEU A 166 -11.13 8.35 -33.87
CA LEU A 166 -12.00 9.49 -34.22
C LEU A 166 -11.71 10.03 -35.63
N GLN A 167 -10.48 9.90 -36.12
CA GLN A 167 -10.05 10.37 -37.43
C GLN A 167 -10.35 9.40 -38.58
N LEU A 168 -11.08 8.30 -38.36
CA LEU A 168 -11.39 7.28 -39.39
C LEU A 168 -10.13 6.71 -40.09
N ALA A 169 -9.02 6.58 -39.38
CA ALA A 169 -7.75 6.12 -39.97
C ALA A 169 -7.76 4.63 -40.37
N ASP A 170 -6.89 4.26 -41.31
CA ASP A 170 -6.68 2.88 -41.78
C ASP A 170 -6.36 1.89 -40.64
N GLU A 171 -6.77 0.63 -40.81
CA GLU A 171 -6.54 -0.46 -39.84
C GLU A 171 -5.04 -0.67 -39.53
N LYS A 172 -4.16 -0.46 -40.52
CA LYS A 172 -2.70 -0.55 -40.34
C LYS A 172 -2.19 0.48 -39.32
N THR A 173 -2.65 1.72 -39.41
CA THR A 173 -2.30 2.80 -38.47
C THR A 173 -2.89 2.54 -37.08
N ARG A 174 -4.09 1.96 -37.00
CA ARG A 174 -4.67 1.54 -35.71
C ARG A 174 -3.84 0.45 -35.03
N ASN A 175 -3.40 -0.54 -35.80
CA ASN A 175 -2.58 -1.64 -35.29
C ASN A 175 -1.17 -1.20 -34.86
N SER A 176 -0.59 -0.18 -35.51
CA SER A 176 0.72 0.36 -35.11
C SER A 176 0.71 0.99 -33.71
N PHE A 177 -0.44 1.50 -33.22
CA PHE A 177 -0.57 2.00 -31.85
C PHE A 177 -1.00 0.93 -30.84
N ALA A 178 -1.74 -0.10 -31.28
CA ALA A 178 -2.21 -1.17 -30.39
C ALA A 178 -1.07 -2.09 -29.90
N TRP A 179 -0.05 -2.33 -30.73
CA TRP A 179 1.05 -3.23 -30.39
C TRP A 179 2.00 -2.68 -29.30
N PRO A 180 2.45 -1.41 -29.34
CA PRO A 180 3.21 -0.81 -28.25
C PRO A 180 2.42 -0.77 -26.94
N GLN A 181 1.13 -0.38 -26.99
CA GLN A 181 0.24 -0.34 -25.83
C GLN A 181 0.26 -1.69 -25.07
N ARG A 182 0.05 -2.79 -25.81
CA ARG A 182 0.04 -4.16 -25.29
C ARG A 182 1.35 -4.57 -24.59
N LYS A 183 2.49 -4.20 -25.17
CA LYS A 183 3.81 -4.47 -24.58
C LYS A 183 4.03 -3.68 -23.30
N LEU A 184 3.58 -2.42 -23.27
CA LEU A 184 3.70 -1.54 -22.10
C LEU A 184 2.81 -2.01 -20.94
N GLU A 185 1.60 -2.45 -21.23
CA GLU A 185 0.71 -3.06 -20.24
C GLU A 185 1.30 -4.36 -19.67
N ALA A 186 1.86 -5.23 -20.52
CA ALA A 186 2.55 -6.42 -20.05
C ALA A 186 3.77 -6.06 -19.18
N ALA A 187 4.56 -5.06 -19.57
CA ALA A 187 5.69 -4.58 -18.77
C ALA A 187 5.23 -4.02 -17.41
N PHE A 188 4.13 -3.27 -17.37
CA PHE A 188 3.53 -2.75 -16.15
C PHE A 188 3.20 -3.90 -15.17
N HIS A 189 2.51 -4.95 -15.64
CA HIS A 189 2.20 -6.11 -14.80
C HIS A 189 3.43 -6.93 -14.38
N CYS A 190 4.45 -7.04 -15.24
CA CYS A 190 5.71 -7.67 -14.85
C CYS A 190 6.42 -6.89 -13.74
N ILE A 191 6.44 -5.55 -13.81
CA ILE A 191 7.03 -4.71 -12.75
C ILE A 191 6.25 -4.89 -11.43
N GLN A 192 4.91 -4.89 -11.48
CA GLN A 192 4.07 -5.16 -10.30
C GLN A 192 4.35 -6.53 -9.70
N PHE A 193 4.50 -7.56 -10.53
CA PHE A 193 4.87 -8.90 -10.07
C PHE A 193 6.21 -8.89 -9.34
N CYS A 194 7.25 -8.29 -9.93
CA CYS A 194 8.56 -8.17 -9.30
C CYS A 194 8.50 -7.41 -7.97
N MET A 195 7.77 -6.29 -7.93
CA MET A 195 7.56 -5.53 -6.70
C MET A 195 6.84 -6.35 -5.63
N GLY A 196 5.77 -7.06 -5.99
CA GLY A 196 5.03 -7.94 -5.07
C GLY A 196 5.90 -9.07 -4.53
N LEU A 197 6.73 -9.68 -5.37
CA LEU A 197 7.68 -10.70 -4.97
C LEU A 197 8.72 -10.15 -3.99
N ILE A 198 9.35 -9.02 -4.32
CA ILE A 198 10.37 -8.39 -3.45
C ILE A 198 9.73 -7.96 -2.12
N ALA A 199 8.51 -7.43 -2.13
CA ALA A 199 7.79 -7.09 -0.91
C ALA A 199 7.55 -8.34 -0.05
N THR A 200 7.08 -9.45 -0.65
CA THR A 200 6.83 -10.70 0.08
C THR A 200 8.12 -11.26 0.69
N VAL A 201 9.21 -11.30 -0.08
CA VAL A 201 10.52 -11.74 0.41
C VAL A 201 11.02 -10.83 1.52
N SER A 202 10.90 -9.51 1.37
CA SER A 202 11.29 -8.53 2.39
C SER A 202 10.48 -8.69 3.68
N ALA A 203 9.18 -8.94 3.58
CA ALA A 203 8.33 -9.23 4.73
C ALA A 203 8.72 -10.54 5.41
N GLY A 204 9.06 -11.57 4.64
CA GLY A 204 9.56 -12.85 5.15
C GLY A 204 10.88 -12.72 5.89
N ILE A 205 11.85 -11.98 5.32
CA ILE A 205 13.13 -11.66 5.99
C ILE A 205 12.87 -10.89 7.29
N ASN A 206 11.99 -9.89 7.26
CA ASN A 206 11.64 -9.12 8.45
C ASN A 206 11.04 -10.01 9.55
N ALA A 207 10.09 -10.87 9.19
CA ALA A 207 9.48 -11.83 10.10
C ALA A 207 10.52 -12.81 10.69
N TRP A 208 11.46 -13.29 9.86
CA TRP A 208 12.53 -14.18 10.31
C TRP A 208 13.50 -13.50 11.28
N MET A 209 13.93 -12.27 10.98
CA MET A 209 14.80 -11.49 11.88
C MET A 209 14.14 -11.26 13.24
N ILE A 210 12.85 -10.92 13.26
CA ILE A 210 12.09 -10.69 14.50
C ILE A 210 11.89 -12.00 15.27
N HIS A 211 11.63 -13.11 14.57
CA HIS A 211 11.57 -14.42 15.20
C HIS A 211 12.90 -14.82 15.84
N GLN A 212 14.04 -14.57 15.18
CA GLN A 212 15.36 -14.82 15.77
C GLN A 212 15.65 -13.94 17.00
N ALA A 213 15.17 -12.70 17.03
CA ALA A 213 15.43 -11.77 18.12
C ALA A 213 14.56 -12.05 19.37
N LEU A 214 13.27 -12.38 19.19
CA LEU A 214 12.29 -12.47 20.29
C LEU A 214 11.79 -13.90 20.56
N GLY A 215 12.08 -14.86 19.68
CA GLY A 215 11.50 -16.21 19.72
C GLY A 215 10.00 -16.26 19.39
N LYS A 216 9.32 -15.12 19.27
CA LYS A 216 7.90 -14.99 18.94
C LYS A 216 7.70 -13.96 17.83
N LEU A 217 6.81 -14.28 16.89
CA LEU A 217 6.40 -13.37 15.83
C LEU A 217 5.43 -12.32 16.37
N THR A 218 5.66 -11.05 16.02
CA THR A 218 4.72 -9.99 16.34
C THR A 218 3.49 -10.08 15.43
N ALA A 219 2.32 -9.70 15.94
CA ALA A 219 1.09 -9.66 15.14
C ALA A 219 1.24 -8.75 13.90
N ILE A 220 1.99 -7.65 14.03
CA ILE A 220 2.29 -6.72 12.93
C ILE A 220 3.07 -7.44 11.82
N THR A 221 4.18 -8.10 12.15
CA THR A 221 4.97 -8.84 11.15
C THR A 221 4.17 -9.91 10.43
N HIS A 222 3.31 -10.62 11.16
CA HIS A 222 2.49 -11.67 10.59
C HIS A 222 1.46 -11.09 9.60
N ARG A 223 0.79 -9.99 9.97
CA ARG A 223 -0.17 -9.30 9.09
C ARG A 223 0.51 -8.74 7.84
N LEU A 224 1.68 -8.13 7.97
CA LEU A 224 2.42 -7.58 6.83
C LEU A 224 2.88 -8.66 5.84
N PHE A 225 3.31 -9.82 6.35
CA PHE A 225 3.67 -10.95 5.50
C PHE A 225 2.47 -11.43 4.68
N TRP A 226 1.33 -11.69 5.32
CA TRP A 226 0.12 -12.13 4.61
C TRP A 226 -0.45 -11.06 3.69
N ALA A 227 -0.34 -9.78 4.03
CA ALA A 227 -0.75 -8.68 3.17
C ALA A 227 0.09 -8.63 1.88
N ALA A 228 1.41 -8.76 2.01
CA ALA A 228 2.34 -8.79 0.88
C ALA A 228 2.15 -10.05 0.02
N LEU A 229 1.97 -11.21 0.65
CA LEU A 229 1.72 -12.46 -0.05
C LEU A 229 0.40 -12.41 -0.84
N SER A 230 -0.67 -11.91 -0.22
CA SER A 230 -1.97 -11.75 -0.87
C SER A 230 -1.88 -10.79 -2.06
N LEU A 231 -1.16 -9.67 -1.89
CA LEU A 231 -0.90 -8.74 -2.99
C LEU A 231 -0.08 -9.39 -4.12
N TRP A 232 0.91 -10.21 -3.80
CA TRP A 232 1.71 -10.91 -4.82
C TRP A 232 0.87 -11.94 -5.60
N ILE A 233 0.01 -12.70 -4.93
CA ILE A 233 -0.94 -13.61 -5.59
C ILE A 233 -1.86 -12.84 -6.52
N TRP A 234 -2.34 -11.68 -6.06
CA TRP A 234 -3.15 -10.75 -6.84
C TRP A 234 -2.41 -10.19 -8.08
N CYS A 235 -1.16 -9.74 -7.95
CA CYS A 235 -0.34 -9.33 -9.10
C CYS A 235 -0.11 -10.51 -10.08
N THR A 236 0.10 -11.71 -9.54
CA THR A 236 0.38 -12.91 -10.35
C THR A 236 -0.83 -13.32 -11.17
N SER A 237 -2.05 -13.22 -10.62
CA SER A 237 -3.26 -13.61 -11.33
C SER A 237 -3.54 -12.72 -12.55
N GLU A 238 -3.30 -11.41 -12.47
CA GLU A 238 -3.37 -10.51 -13.65
C GLU A 238 -2.22 -10.75 -14.62
N MET A 239 -0.98 -10.88 -14.12
CA MET A 239 0.19 -11.09 -14.98
C MET A 239 0.05 -12.36 -15.84
N VAL A 240 -0.33 -13.49 -15.23
CA VAL A 240 -0.52 -14.76 -15.94
C VAL A 240 -1.57 -14.59 -17.05
N PHE A 241 -2.62 -13.83 -16.79
CA PHE A 241 -3.65 -13.57 -17.78
C PHE A 241 -3.14 -12.72 -18.94
N VAL A 242 -2.49 -11.59 -18.64
CA VAL A 242 -1.94 -10.69 -19.66
C VAL A 242 -0.92 -11.42 -20.53
N LEU A 243 -0.05 -12.25 -19.93
CA LEU A 243 0.91 -13.06 -20.67
C LEU A 243 0.23 -14.11 -21.56
N LYS A 244 -0.77 -14.85 -21.05
CA LYS A 244 -1.55 -15.79 -21.88
C LYS A 244 -2.20 -15.09 -23.07
N TYR A 245 -2.70 -13.88 -22.87
CA TYR A 245 -3.28 -13.08 -23.93
C TYR A 245 -2.23 -12.67 -24.98
N GLN A 246 -1.06 -12.18 -24.55
CA GLN A 246 0.04 -11.81 -25.46
C GLN A 246 0.58 -13.02 -26.24
N LEU A 247 0.60 -14.20 -25.63
CA LEU A 247 1.04 -15.45 -26.26
C LEU A 247 0.03 -16.01 -27.27
N GLY A 248 -1.08 -15.33 -27.54
CA GLY A 248 -2.09 -15.79 -28.49
C GLY A 248 -2.92 -16.98 -27.98
N GLN A 249 -2.82 -17.33 -26.69
CA GLN A 249 -3.68 -18.34 -26.07
C GLN A 249 -5.06 -17.73 -25.76
N HIS A 250 -5.80 -17.38 -26.81
CA HIS A 250 -7.01 -16.55 -26.75
C HIS A 250 -8.23 -17.21 -26.11
N LEU A 251 -8.17 -18.49 -25.77
CA LEU A 251 -9.29 -19.25 -25.22
C LEU A 251 -9.04 -19.56 -23.73
N PRO A 252 -9.27 -18.61 -22.80
CA PRO A 252 -9.52 -19.01 -21.43
C PRO A 252 -10.76 -19.92 -21.44
N ALA A 253 -10.66 -21.09 -20.80
CA ALA A 253 -11.77 -22.03 -20.74
C ALA A 253 -13.04 -21.31 -20.25
N LYS A 254 -14.20 -21.67 -20.82
CA LYS A 254 -15.50 -20.97 -20.76
C LYS A 254 -15.99 -20.52 -19.36
N ASN A 255 -15.40 -21.03 -18.28
CA ASN A 255 -15.77 -20.72 -16.89
C ASN A 255 -14.64 -20.08 -16.04
N THR A 256 -13.49 -19.77 -16.63
CA THR A 256 -12.31 -19.29 -15.87
C THR A 256 -12.35 -17.80 -15.55
N GLY A 257 -13.16 -17.02 -16.25
CA GLY A 257 -13.30 -15.57 -16.03
C GLY A 257 -13.83 -15.24 -14.63
N LEU A 258 -14.95 -15.85 -14.22
CA LEU A 258 -15.55 -15.58 -12.90
C LEU A 258 -14.63 -16.02 -11.75
N ALA A 259 -14.09 -17.24 -11.84
CA ALA A 259 -13.17 -17.76 -10.83
C ALA A 259 -11.93 -16.87 -10.68
N ARG A 260 -11.38 -16.36 -11.80
CA ARG A 260 -10.29 -15.38 -11.78
C ARG A 260 -10.70 -14.11 -11.05
N ASP A 261 -11.84 -13.52 -11.42
CA ASP A 261 -12.30 -12.25 -10.84
C ASP A 261 -12.55 -12.40 -9.33
N THR A 262 -13.14 -13.53 -8.90
CA THR A 262 -13.33 -13.85 -7.49
C THR A 262 -12.00 -14.01 -6.75
N ILE A 263 -11.02 -14.71 -7.32
CA ILE A 263 -9.69 -14.87 -6.71
C ILE A 263 -8.98 -13.51 -6.61
N TYR A 264 -9.02 -12.74 -7.69
CA TYR A 264 -8.43 -11.40 -7.76
C TYR A 264 -9.01 -10.50 -6.67
N ASP A 265 -10.33 -10.34 -6.64
CA ASP A 265 -11.02 -9.50 -5.67
C ASP A 265 -10.82 -9.99 -4.23
N PHE A 266 -10.85 -11.31 -4.02
CA PHE A 266 -10.63 -11.90 -2.70
C PHE A 266 -9.25 -11.55 -2.15
N PHE A 267 -8.18 -11.78 -2.90
CA PHE A 267 -6.82 -11.50 -2.42
C PHE A 267 -6.54 -10.00 -2.29
N LEU A 268 -7.15 -9.16 -3.13
CA LEU A 268 -7.13 -7.71 -2.97
C LEU A 268 -7.78 -7.29 -1.65
N LEU A 269 -8.99 -7.79 -1.36
CA LEU A 269 -9.70 -7.51 -0.13
C LEU A 269 -8.92 -7.99 1.09
N VAL A 270 -8.38 -9.21 1.07
CA VAL A 270 -7.54 -9.74 2.16
C VAL A 270 -6.33 -8.84 2.41
N SER A 271 -5.62 -8.44 1.34
CA SER A 271 -4.46 -7.53 1.47
C SER A 271 -4.86 -6.19 2.08
N LEU A 272 -5.94 -5.58 1.58
CA LEU A 272 -6.43 -4.30 2.07
C LEU A 272 -6.91 -4.39 3.53
N ILE A 273 -7.63 -5.45 3.91
CA ILE A 273 -8.09 -5.69 5.29
C ILE A 273 -6.89 -5.80 6.24
N LEU A 274 -5.87 -6.56 5.86
CA LEU A 274 -4.67 -6.73 6.69
C LEU A 274 -3.90 -5.41 6.85
N LEU A 275 -3.78 -4.61 5.78
CA LEU A 275 -3.18 -3.28 5.83
C LEU A 275 -4.01 -2.30 6.67
N ALA A 276 -5.34 -2.37 6.60
CA ALA A 276 -6.24 -1.55 7.40
C ALA A 276 -6.18 -1.89 8.89
N PHE A 277 -6.10 -3.18 9.25
CA PHE A 277 -5.91 -3.58 10.64
C PHE A 277 -4.56 -3.14 11.18
N ASP A 278 -3.51 -3.17 10.35
CA ASP A 278 -2.21 -2.64 10.76
C ASP A 278 -2.25 -1.12 10.97
N TRP A 279 -2.96 -0.41 10.08
CA TRP A 279 -3.24 1.01 10.20
C TRP A 279 -4.03 1.36 11.47
N GLU A 280 -5.11 0.65 11.76
CA GLU A 280 -5.94 0.85 12.95
C GLU A 280 -5.18 0.51 14.24
N SER A 281 -4.41 -0.58 14.24
CA SER A 281 -3.56 -0.98 15.37
C SER A 281 -2.53 0.11 15.67
N ASN A 282 -1.88 0.66 14.65
CA ASN A 282 -0.94 1.77 14.80
C ASN A 282 -1.63 3.07 15.26
N ASN A 283 -2.86 3.33 14.81
CA ASN A 283 -3.67 4.48 15.21
C ASN A 283 -4.08 4.41 16.67
N LYS A 284 -4.71 3.30 17.10
CA LYS A 284 -5.17 3.11 18.49
C LYS A 284 -4.03 3.23 19.48
N GLN A 285 -2.84 2.75 19.11
CA GLN A 285 -1.66 2.85 19.97
C GLN A 285 -1.18 4.30 20.15
N ARG A 286 -1.37 5.19 19.15
CA ARG A 286 -1.06 6.63 19.27
C ARG A 286 -2.18 7.44 19.90
N SER A 287 -3.42 7.21 19.47
CA SER A 287 -4.58 7.92 19.99
C SER A 287 -4.81 7.53 21.45
N GLY A 288 -4.67 6.26 21.83
CA GLY A 288 -4.76 5.82 23.22
C GLY A 288 -3.80 6.57 24.15
N ASN A 289 -2.59 6.91 23.67
CA ASN A 289 -1.61 7.67 24.44
C ASN A 289 -1.96 9.17 24.61
N ARG A 290 -2.93 9.71 23.85
CA ARG A 290 -3.35 11.13 23.90
C ARG A 290 -4.83 11.35 24.22
N ALA A 291 -5.69 10.38 23.94
CA ALA A 291 -7.14 10.53 23.88
C ALA A 291 -7.83 10.53 25.26
N GLY A 292 -7.08 10.34 26.35
CA GLY A 292 -7.55 10.57 27.71
C GLY A 292 -6.98 11.82 28.37
N LEU A 293 -6.04 12.54 27.72
CA LEU A 293 -5.34 13.63 28.38
C LEU A 293 -6.13 14.95 28.29
N PRO A 294 -6.37 15.62 29.43
CA PRO A 294 -6.84 17.00 29.46
C PRO A 294 -5.99 17.92 28.55
N PRO A 295 -6.61 18.92 27.89
CA PRO A 295 -5.92 19.77 26.92
C PRO A 295 -4.73 20.54 27.50
N HIS A 296 -4.74 20.88 28.80
CA HIS A 296 -3.64 21.58 29.47
C HIS A 296 -2.39 20.72 29.68
N LEU A 297 -2.52 19.38 29.72
CA LEU A 297 -1.38 18.46 29.90
C LEU A 297 -0.72 18.05 28.58
N ARG A 298 -1.39 18.27 27.44
CA ARG A 298 -0.88 17.92 26.11
C ARG A 298 0.44 18.59 25.73
N PRO A 299 0.66 19.90 25.95
CA PRO A 299 1.94 20.53 25.65
C PRO A 299 3.06 19.93 26.50
N LEU A 300 2.82 19.73 27.80
CA LEU A 300 3.83 19.14 28.70
C LEU A 300 4.18 17.70 28.30
N LEU A 301 3.20 16.88 27.89
CA LEU A 301 3.50 15.55 27.34
C LEU A 301 4.33 15.64 26.05
N ALA A 302 4.04 16.61 25.17
CA ALA A 302 4.82 16.83 23.95
C ALA A 302 6.28 17.17 24.29
N ASP A 303 6.51 18.05 25.26
CA ASP A 303 7.84 18.45 25.72
C ASP A 303 8.59 17.27 26.36
N MET A 304 7.92 16.48 27.21
CA MET A 304 8.47 15.24 27.76
C MET A 304 8.86 14.24 26.66
N THR A 305 8.03 14.08 25.62
CA THR A 305 8.34 13.17 24.52
C THR A 305 9.49 13.67 23.66
N ALA A 306 9.61 14.98 23.46
CA ALA A 306 10.71 15.62 22.74
C ALA A 306 12.03 15.51 23.51
N ALA A 307 12.01 15.78 24.83
CA ALA A 307 13.15 15.62 25.72
C ALA A 307 13.63 14.17 25.76
N CYS A 308 12.71 13.21 25.85
CA CYS A 308 13.00 11.78 25.74
C CYS A 308 13.72 11.44 24.42
N ARG A 309 13.24 11.93 23.28
CA ARG A 309 13.90 11.72 21.98
C ARG A 309 15.29 12.34 21.93
N ALA A 310 15.43 13.57 22.41
CA ALA A 310 16.71 14.26 22.45
C ALA A 310 17.72 13.51 23.34
N HIS A 311 17.28 13.03 24.50
CA HIS A 311 18.11 12.24 25.41
C HIS A 311 18.57 10.92 24.79
N ILE A 312 17.68 10.20 24.11
CA ILE A 312 18.04 8.98 23.37
C ILE A 312 19.10 9.28 22.32
N VAL A 313 18.89 10.32 21.49
CA VAL A 313 19.85 10.72 20.45
C VAL A 313 21.20 11.10 21.06
N GLU A 314 21.20 11.80 22.18
CA GLU A 314 22.42 12.21 22.85
C GLU A 314 23.18 11.03 23.49
N GLN A 315 22.48 10.10 24.14
CA GLN A 315 23.09 8.87 24.64
C GLN A 315 23.67 8.01 23.52
N LEU A 316 23.00 7.98 22.36
CA LEU A 316 23.50 7.28 21.17
C LEU A 316 24.74 7.96 20.59
N ARG A 317 24.82 9.30 20.61
CA ARG A 317 26.00 10.05 20.15
C ARG A 317 27.18 9.87 21.09
N THR A 318 26.99 10.13 22.37
CA THR A 318 28.05 10.04 23.39
C THR A 318 28.64 8.64 23.47
N ARG A 319 27.79 7.60 23.58
CA ARG A 319 28.25 6.20 23.62
C ARG A 319 28.73 5.64 22.28
N SER A 320 28.54 6.36 21.17
CA SER A 320 29.16 5.97 19.89
C SER A 320 30.63 6.38 19.79
N ASN A 321 31.05 7.39 20.55
CA ASN A 321 32.45 7.82 20.64
C ASN A 321 33.26 6.88 21.53
N ASP A 322 32.63 6.28 22.55
CA ASP A 322 33.25 5.23 23.34
C ASP A 322 33.49 3.99 22.46
N LEU A 323 34.70 3.46 22.49
CA LEU A 323 35.12 2.32 21.65
C LEU A 323 34.41 0.99 22.02
N GLU A 324 33.42 1.01 22.89
CA GLU A 324 32.59 -0.12 23.26
C GLU A 324 31.36 -0.26 22.35
N LYS A 325 30.80 -1.47 22.27
CA LYS A 325 29.61 -1.72 21.44
C LYS A 325 28.48 -0.81 21.95
N PRO A 326 27.86 0.02 21.09
CA PRO A 326 26.76 0.86 21.55
C PRO A 326 25.64 -0.03 22.09
N PRO A 327 25.01 0.33 23.22
CA PRO A 327 23.98 -0.50 23.85
C PRO A 327 22.81 -0.72 22.89
N PRO A 328 22.14 -1.88 22.94
CA PRO A 328 20.92 -2.08 22.17
C PRO A 328 19.87 -1.04 22.61
N MET A 329 19.07 -0.57 21.65
CA MET A 329 18.04 0.46 21.91
C MET A 329 17.05 0.02 22.99
N ALA A 330 16.79 -1.28 23.11
CA ALA A 330 16.02 -1.89 24.19
C ALA A 330 16.51 -1.48 25.60
N ASP A 331 17.83 -1.45 25.82
CA ASP A 331 18.41 -1.14 27.13
C ASP A 331 18.27 0.35 27.46
N LEU A 332 18.54 1.23 26.49
CA LEU A 332 18.32 2.68 26.63
C LEU A 332 16.87 2.99 27.00
N ILE A 333 15.92 2.33 26.33
CA ILE A 333 14.49 2.51 26.60
C ILE A 333 14.10 1.91 27.96
N ARG A 334 14.73 0.79 28.36
CA ARG A 334 14.51 0.18 29.68
C ARG A 334 15.00 1.08 30.81
N ASP A 335 16.14 1.75 30.62
CA ASP A 335 16.67 2.72 31.58
C ASP A 335 15.77 3.95 31.70
N LEU A 336 15.26 4.47 30.59
CA LEU A 336 14.25 5.55 30.57
C LEU A 336 12.95 5.15 31.27
N ARG A 337 12.56 3.88 31.20
CA ARG A 337 11.39 3.36 31.91
C ARG A 337 11.62 3.28 33.42
N ARG A 338 12.85 3.02 33.86
CA ARG A 338 13.24 3.00 35.28
C ARG A 338 13.35 4.41 35.83
N ASN A 339 14.01 5.32 35.11
CA ASN A 339 14.28 6.69 35.52
C ASN A 339 13.80 7.69 34.46
N PRO A 340 12.48 8.00 34.39
CA PRO A 340 11.96 8.93 33.39
C PRO A 340 12.51 10.35 33.56
N SER A 341 12.79 10.78 34.79
CA SER A 341 13.31 12.10 35.12
C SER A 341 14.72 12.37 34.60
N ALA A 342 15.52 11.34 34.30
CA ALA A 342 16.88 11.51 33.79
C ALA A 342 16.93 12.15 32.38
N ALA A 343 15.83 12.06 31.63
CA ALA A 343 15.73 12.65 30.30
C ALA A 343 15.16 14.07 30.28
N PHE A 344 14.63 14.56 31.40
CA PHE A 344 13.91 15.82 31.46
C PHE A 344 14.83 16.97 31.89
N ARG A 345 14.66 18.11 31.23
CA ARG A 345 15.27 19.38 31.64
C ARG A 345 14.61 19.89 32.93
N GLY A 346 15.27 20.82 33.61
CA GLY A 346 14.82 21.35 34.91
C GLY A 346 13.43 21.98 34.88
N ASP A 347 13.11 22.69 33.79
CA ASP A 347 11.79 23.26 33.49
C ASP A 347 10.67 22.21 33.49
N ILE A 348 10.83 21.10 32.77
CA ILE A 348 9.84 20.01 32.74
C ILE A 348 9.67 19.37 34.12
N VAL A 349 10.76 19.25 34.89
CA VAL A 349 10.70 18.70 36.25
C VAL A 349 9.95 19.65 37.19
N GLU A 350 10.14 20.96 37.06
CA GLU A 350 9.39 21.96 37.82
C GLU A 350 7.90 21.99 37.46
N ASP A 351 7.58 21.99 36.17
CA ASP A 351 6.19 21.97 35.69
C ASP A 351 5.45 20.72 36.19
N ARG A 352 6.12 19.57 36.20
CA ARG A 352 5.56 18.33 36.79
C ARG A 352 5.33 18.42 38.30
N ARG A 353 6.18 19.15 39.03
CA ARG A 353 6.00 19.33 40.50
C ARG A 353 4.82 20.22 40.84
N ARG A 354 4.40 21.10 39.92
CA ARG A 354 3.25 22.00 40.10
C ARG A 354 1.91 21.33 39.84
N LEU A 355 1.90 20.13 39.26
CA LEU A 355 0.66 19.41 38.93
C LEU A 355 0.07 18.70 40.14
N ASP A 356 -1.26 18.63 40.16
CA ASP A 356 -2.00 17.79 41.10
C ASP A 356 -1.67 16.30 40.89
N VAL A 357 -1.84 15.51 41.95
CA VAL A 357 -1.50 14.07 41.95
C VAL A 357 -2.23 13.30 40.84
N GLN A 358 -3.48 13.66 40.54
CA GLN A 358 -4.27 13.01 39.49
C GLN A 358 -3.75 13.34 38.09
N ASP A 359 -3.43 14.61 37.82
CA ASP A 359 -2.86 15.05 36.55
C ASP A 359 -1.47 14.45 36.30
N LEU A 360 -0.65 14.40 37.35
CA LEU A 360 0.66 13.76 37.29
C LEU A 360 0.55 12.26 36.96
N ARG A 361 -0.42 11.54 37.55
CA ARG A 361 -0.67 10.12 37.24
C ARG A 361 -1.09 9.93 35.78
N MET A 362 -2.03 10.73 35.28
CA MET A 362 -2.47 10.66 33.88
C MET A 362 -1.33 10.94 32.91
N LEU A 363 -0.49 11.93 33.22
CA LEU A 363 0.68 12.30 32.45
C LEU A 363 1.73 11.19 32.45
N ASP A 364 2.03 10.60 33.61
CA ASP A 364 3.00 9.51 33.75
C ASP A 364 2.53 8.22 33.09
N GLU A 365 1.23 7.88 33.17
CA GLU A 365 0.66 6.75 32.42
C GLU A 365 0.82 6.94 30.92
N SER A 366 0.55 8.14 30.42
CA SER A 366 0.68 8.47 29.00
C SER A 366 2.14 8.51 28.53
N TYR A 367 3.05 9.02 29.37
CA TYR A 367 4.48 8.97 29.11
C TYR A 367 5.01 7.52 29.12
N ARG A 368 4.59 6.69 30.09
CA ARG A 368 4.95 5.26 30.12
C ARG A 368 4.42 4.52 28.90
N ALA A 369 3.22 4.86 28.44
CA ALA A 369 2.65 4.28 27.23
C ALA A 369 3.44 4.71 25.98
N TYR A 370 3.89 5.96 25.91
CA TYR A 370 4.82 6.44 24.88
C TYR A 370 6.19 5.73 24.92
N VAL A 371 6.78 5.54 26.10
CA VAL A 371 8.06 4.79 26.24
C VAL A 371 7.88 3.33 25.84
N LYS A 372 6.74 2.70 26.16
CA LYS A 372 6.39 1.36 25.70
C LYS A 372 6.20 1.32 24.17
N GLU A 373 5.63 2.35 23.57
CA GLU A 373 5.53 2.50 22.11
C GLU A 373 6.92 2.62 21.47
N LEU A 374 7.81 3.43 22.04
CA LEU A 374 9.21 3.51 21.61
C LEU A 374 9.88 2.14 21.71
N HIS A 375 9.70 1.40 22.80
CA HIS A 375 10.26 0.06 22.95
C HIS A 375 9.73 -0.91 21.89
N THR A 376 8.43 -0.85 21.61
CA THR A 376 7.79 -1.77 20.65
C THR A 376 8.23 -1.47 19.21
N ARG A 377 8.46 -0.19 18.86
CA ARG A 377 8.85 0.21 17.50
C ARG A 377 10.36 0.19 17.27
N TYR A 378 11.12 0.54 18.28
CA TYR A 378 12.55 0.83 18.17
C TYR A 378 13.40 -0.02 19.11
N GLY A 379 12.82 -0.75 20.08
CA GLY A 379 13.59 -1.57 21.01
C GLY A 379 14.50 -2.57 20.33
N ASP A 380 14.07 -3.09 19.17
CA ASP A 380 14.84 -4.05 18.38
C ASP A 380 15.98 -3.41 17.56
N LEU A 381 16.05 -2.07 17.46
CA LEU A 381 17.13 -1.39 16.73
C LEU A 381 18.48 -1.71 17.38
N ARG A 382 19.36 -2.34 16.60
CA ARG A 382 20.78 -2.42 16.94
C ARG A 382 21.46 -1.12 16.57
N CYS A 383 22.00 -0.45 17.58
CA CYS A 383 22.89 0.67 17.39
C CYS A 383 24.09 0.20 16.57
N THR A 384 24.29 0.84 15.43
CA THR A 384 25.36 0.51 14.49
C THR A 384 26.30 1.71 14.50
N ARG A 385 27.61 1.48 14.66
CA ARG A 385 28.61 2.56 14.67
C ARG A 385 28.41 3.48 13.46
N ALA A 386 28.37 4.79 13.69
CA ALA A 386 28.48 5.79 12.62
C ALA A 386 29.93 5.86 12.10
N ALA A 387 30.91 5.61 12.97
CA ALA A 387 32.34 5.74 12.71
C ALA A 387 32.97 4.63 11.83
N ARG A 388 32.22 3.96 10.93
CA ARG A 388 32.82 3.00 9.99
C ARG A 388 32.76 3.41 8.52
N GLU A 389 32.20 4.58 8.21
CA GLU A 389 32.13 5.10 6.82
C GLU A 389 32.33 6.63 6.73
N VAL A 390 33.14 7.21 7.62
CA VAL A 390 33.93 8.41 7.29
C VAL A 390 35.36 7.93 7.17
#